data_AF-A0A7J0BG18-F1
#
_entry.id   AF-A0A7J0BG18-F1
#
_cell.length_a   1.000
_cell.length_b   1.000
_cell.length_c   1.000
_cell.angle_alpha   90.00
_cell.angle_beta   90.00
_cell.angle_gamma   90.00
#
_symmetry.space_group_name_H-M   'P 1'
#
loop_
_entity.id
_entity.type
_entity.pdbx_description
1 polymer ?
#
loop_
_entity_poly.entity_id
_entity_poly.type
_entity_poly.pdbx_seq_one_letter_code
_entity_poly.pdbx_strand_id
1 'polypeptide(L)'
;MRKPLFIALVAVLALAFALPLIAADAPADGLKMEATKNPVIFNHSTHKSAKCVDCHHLVDGKENYKKCSDAGCHSAAAADKKNAGSYYKIVHDKKAKMPTCISCHADAAGADKEKKKALTGCKKSSCHP
;
A
#
# COMPACT_ATOMS: atom_id res chain seq x y z
N MET A 1 51.58 25.91 -6.86
CA MET A 1 51.20 24.55 -7.30
C MET A 1 50.53 23.78 -6.16
N ARG A 2 49.20 23.92 -5.93
CA ARG A 2 48.41 23.08 -4.97
C ARG A 2 46.90 23.11 -5.29
N LYS A 3 46.52 22.99 -6.57
CA LYS A 3 45.11 23.02 -7.00
C LYS A 3 44.51 21.72 -7.59
N PRO A 4 45.16 20.52 -7.59
CA PRO A 4 44.47 19.32 -8.07
C PRO A 4 43.68 18.56 -6.99
N LEU A 5 43.95 18.81 -5.69
CA LEU A 5 43.41 17.97 -4.61
C LEU A 5 41.92 18.24 -4.29
N PHE A 6 41.44 19.47 -4.51
CA PHE A 6 40.06 19.84 -4.17
C PHE A 6 39.02 19.43 -5.23
N ILE A 7 39.45 19.17 -6.48
CA ILE A 7 38.54 18.81 -7.57
C ILE A 7 38.22 17.30 -7.53
N ALA A 8 39.15 16.48 -7.01
CA ALA A 8 38.95 15.05 -6.88
C ALA A 8 37.92 14.67 -5.79
N LEU A 9 37.74 15.49 -4.75
CA LEU A 9 36.85 15.17 -3.63
C LEU A 9 35.36 15.40 -3.97
N VAL A 10 35.05 16.34 -4.87
CA VAL A 10 33.66 16.65 -5.28
C VAL A 10 33.12 15.61 -6.27
N ALA A 11 33.99 15.02 -7.10
CA ALA A 11 33.59 13.98 -8.05
C ALA A 11 33.23 12.64 -7.36
N VAL A 12 33.85 12.32 -6.23
CA VAL A 12 33.58 11.07 -5.49
C VAL A 12 32.25 11.14 -4.71
N LEU A 13 31.80 12.34 -4.32
CA LEU A 13 30.54 12.49 -3.58
C LEU A 13 29.29 12.39 -4.48
N ALA A 14 29.43 12.61 -5.79
CA ALA A 14 28.32 12.55 -6.74
C ALA A 14 27.97 11.13 -7.23
N LEU A 15 28.86 10.14 -7.00
CA LEU A 15 28.65 8.75 -7.44
C LEU A 15 27.98 7.84 -6.39
N ALA A 16 27.70 8.34 -5.18
CA ALA A 16 27.18 7.52 -4.09
C ALA A 16 25.64 7.34 -4.06
N PHE A 17 24.89 7.88 -5.02
CA PHE A 17 23.41 7.83 -5.00
C PHE A 17 22.75 7.31 -6.28
N ALA A 18 23.48 6.58 -7.13
CA ALA A 18 22.86 5.79 -8.19
C ALA A 18 22.60 4.35 -7.70
N LEU A 19 21.80 4.20 -6.63
CA LEU A 19 21.19 2.90 -6.36
C LEU A 19 20.16 2.64 -7.49
N PRO A 20 20.20 1.48 -8.17
CA PRO A 20 19.14 1.13 -9.07
C PRO A 20 17.85 1.00 -8.25
N LEU A 21 16.93 1.93 -8.47
CA LEU A 21 15.52 1.77 -8.12
C LEU A 21 14.98 0.63 -8.98
N ILE A 22 15.21 -0.61 -8.55
CA ILE A 22 14.50 -1.76 -9.11
C ILE A 22 13.07 -1.64 -8.60
N ALA A 23 12.23 -0.94 -9.36
CA ALA A 23 10.80 -0.92 -9.10
C ALA A 23 10.30 -2.36 -9.25
N ALA A 24 9.76 -2.94 -8.17
CA ALA A 24 9.12 -4.24 -8.25
C ALA A 24 7.91 -4.14 -9.19
N ASP A 25 7.84 -5.00 -10.20
CA ASP A 25 6.67 -5.06 -11.08
C ASP A 25 5.44 -5.49 -10.28
N ALA A 26 4.33 -4.79 -10.50
CA ALA A 26 3.05 -5.19 -9.93
C ALA A 26 2.61 -6.53 -10.53
N PRO A 27 2.12 -7.48 -9.71
CA PRO A 27 1.63 -8.75 -10.23
C PRO A 27 0.37 -8.54 -11.08
N ALA A 28 0.01 -9.58 -11.84
CA ALA A 28 -1.23 -9.61 -12.60
C ALA A 28 -2.46 -9.42 -11.68
N ASP A 29 -3.56 -8.99 -12.29
CA ASP A 29 -4.86 -8.87 -11.65
C ASP A 29 -5.40 -10.23 -11.18
N GLY A 30 -6.43 -10.20 -10.33
CA GLY A 30 -7.03 -11.39 -9.76
C GLY A 30 -6.37 -11.85 -8.47
N LEU A 31 -5.55 -11.00 -7.83
CA LEU A 31 -4.87 -11.35 -6.58
C LEU A 31 -5.90 -11.56 -5.47
N LYS A 32 -5.91 -12.75 -4.89
CA LYS A 32 -6.87 -13.11 -3.85
C LYS A 32 -6.36 -12.74 -2.46
N MET A 33 -7.02 -11.78 -1.82
CA MET A 33 -6.81 -11.41 -0.42
C MET A 33 -7.64 -12.34 0.48
N GLU A 34 -7.06 -13.46 0.90
CA GLU A 34 -7.78 -14.55 1.58
C GLU A 34 -7.36 -14.81 3.04
N ALA A 35 -6.81 -13.80 3.72
CA ALA A 35 -6.46 -13.89 5.14
C ALA A 35 -7.68 -14.05 6.07
N THR A 36 -8.90 -13.85 5.55
CA THR A 36 -10.15 -14.00 6.31
C THR A 36 -11.13 -14.92 5.58
N LYS A 37 -12.22 -15.30 6.26
CA LYS A 37 -13.31 -16.10 5.67
C LYS A 37 -14.06 -15.41 4.51
N ASN A 38 -13.86 -14.11 4.32
CA ASN A 38 -14.45 -13.33 3.23
C ASN A 38 -13.34 -12.82 2.32
N PRO A 39 -12.88 -13.61 1.34
CA PRO A 39 -11.83 -13.19 0.43
C PRO A 39 -12.29 -12.04 -0.46
N VAL A 40 -11.35 -11.18 -0.84
CA VAL A 40 -11.56 -10.09 -1.81
C VAL A 40 -10.56 -10.24 -2.95
N ILE A 41 -10.97 -9.91 -4.16
CA ILE A 41 -10.06 -9.85 -5.31
C ILE A 41 -9.49 -8.44 -5.42
N PHE A 42 -8.17 -8.35 -5.49
CA PHE A 42 -7.43 -7.12 -5.68
C PHE A 42 -6.77 -7.11 -7.06
N ASN A 43 -6.94 -5.99 -7.77
CA ASN A 43 -6.41 -5.77 -9.10
C ASN A 43 -5.46 -4.58 -9.05
N HIS A 44 -4.19 -4.78 -9.40
CA HIS A 44 -3.23 -3.68 -9.46
C HIS A 44 -3.54 -2.76 -10.65
N SER A 45 -4.14 -3.29 -11.71
CA SER A 45 -4.43 -2.50 -12.91
C SER A 45 -5.38 -1.32 -12.66
N THR A 46 -6.29 -1.47 -11.69
CA THR A 46 -7.24 -0.43 -11.28
C THR A 46 -6.65 0.57 -10.28
N HIS A 47 -5.41 0.34 -9.83
CA HIS A 47 -4.72 1.15 -8.81
C HIS A 47 -3.42 1.78 -9.35
N LYS A 48 -3.19 1.79 -10.67
CA LYS A 48 -1.97 2.33 -11.30
C LYS A 48 -1.65 3.79 -10.95
N SER A 49 -2.67 4.57 -10.58
CA SER A 49 -2.50 5.98 -10.18
C SER A 49 -2.14 6.16 -8.71
N ALA A 50 -2.26 5.11 -7.88
CA ALA A 50 -1.80 5.12 -6.49
C ALA A 50 -0.31 4.81 -6.44
N LYS A 51 0.42 5.44 -5.50
CA LYS A 51 1.85 5.11 -5.33
C LYS A 51 1.95 3.78 -4.62
N CYS A 52 2.92 2.94 -5.01
CA CYS A 52 3.16 1.64 -4.36
C CYS A 52 3.25 1.78 -2.84
N VAL A 53 3.98 2.80 -2.35
CA VAL A 53 4.21 3.08 -0.93
C VAL A 53 2.95 3.48 -0.14
N ASP A 54 1.86 3.89 -0.82
CA ASP A 54 0.60 4.20 -0.14
C ASP A 54 -0.06 2.93 0.43
N CYS A 55 0.21 1.77 -0.19
CA CYS A 55 -0.24 0.45 0.28
C CYS A 55 0.92 -0.38 0.87
N HIS A 56 2.03 -0.47 0.12
CA HIS A 56 3.30 -1.11 0.51
C HIS A 56 4.17 -0.12 1.29
N HIS A 57 3.63 0.36 2.41
CA HIS A 57 4.30 1.35 3.24
C HIS A 57 5.66 0.84 3.73
N LEU A 58 6.54 1.79 4.05
CA LEU A 58 7.84 1.47 4.60
C LEU A 58 7.70 0.77 5.95
N VAL A 59 8.57 -0.20 6.20
CA VAL A 59 8.76 -0.86 7.50
C VAL A 59 10.22 -0.67 7.87
N ASP A 60 10.47 -0.05 9.02
CA ASP A 60 11.82 0.33 9.47
C ASP A 60 12.62 1.13 8.42
N GLY A 61 11.90 2.01 7.70
CA GLY A 61 12.46 2.85 6.64
C GLY A 61 12.79 2.13 5.33
N LYS A 62 12.39 0.86 5.18
CA LYS A 62 12.67 0.04 3.99
C LYS A 62 11.40 -0.31 3.25
N GLU A 63 11.52 -0.48 1.93
CA GLU A 63 10.43 -0.98 1.09
C GLU A 63 9.97 -2.37 1.54
N ASN A 64 8.67 -2.61 1.47
CA ASN A 64 8.07 -3.87 1.94
C ASN A 64 6.91 -4.31 1.05
N TYR A 65 7.13 -5.40 0.31
CA TYR A 65 6.14 -6.01 -0.59
C TYR A 65 5.56 -7.33 -0.05
N LYS A 66 5.75 -7.62 1.24
CA LYS A 66 5.14 -8.77 1.92
C LYS A 66 3.61 -8.69 1.92
N LYS A 67 2.94 -9.81 2.19
CA LYS A 67 1.48 -9.78 2.37
C LYS A 67 1.18 -9.01 3.65
N CYS A 68 0.12 -8.21 3.62
CA CYS A 68 -0.29 -7.43 4.78
C CYS A 68 -0.50 -8.29 6.04
N SER A 69 -0.96 -9.54 5.86
CA SER A 69 -1.27 -10.49 6.92
C SER A 69 -0.13 -11.46 7.25
N ASP A 70 1.08 -11.25 6.72
CA ASP A 70 2.22 -12.08 7.11
C ASP A 70 2.50 -11.94 8.62
N ALA A 71 3.08 -12.99 9.22
CA ALA A 71 3.33 -13.03 10.65
C ALA A 71 4.17 -11.83 11.10
N GLY A 72 3.72 -11.14 12.16
CA GLY A 72 4.35 -9.91 12.66
C GLY A 72 3.87 -8.61 12.01
N CYS A 73 2.98 -8.67 11.01
CA CYS A 73 2.38 -7.49 10.37
C CYS A 73 0.96 -7.25 10.89
N HIS A 74 -0.06 -7.36 10.03
CA HIS A 74 -1.45 -7.06 10.38
C HIS A 74 -2.23 -8.35 10.66
N SER A 75 -2.49 -8.64 11.93
CA SER A 75 -3.22 -9.84 12.33
C SER A 75 -4.64 -9.90 11.74
N ALA A 76 -4.96 -11.03 11.12
CA ALA A 76 -6.29 -11.37 10.62
C ALA A 76 -7.11 -12.19 11.62
N ALA A 77 -6.59 -12.43 12.84
CA ALA A 77 -7.32 -13.15 13.87
C ALA A 77 -8.60 -12.39 14.25
N ALA A 78 -9.70 -13.12 14.45
CA ALA A 78 -10.99 -12.52 14.76
C ALA A 78 -10.98 -11.72 16.07
N ALA A 79 -10.20 -12.18 17.05
CA ALA A 79 -10.00 -11.49 18.33
C ALA A 79 -9.34 -10.11 18.16
N ASP A 80 -8.47 -9.96 17.16
CA ASP A 80 -7.70 -8.74 16.93
C ASP A 80 -8.44 -7.71 16.08
N LYS A 81 -9.61 -8.04 15.52
CA LYS A 81 -10.36 -7.19 14.57
C LYS A 81 -10.53 -5.73 15.02
N LYS A 82 -10.62 -5.48 16.33
CA LYS A 82 -10.80 -4.13 16.90
C LYS A 82 -9.48 -3.40 17.17
N ASN A 83 -8.36 -4.12 17.22
CA ASN A 83 -7.05 -3.57 17.52
C ASN A 83 -6.61 -2.62 16.40
N ALA A 84 -5.93 -1.55 16.79
CA ALA A 84 -5.25 -0.69 15.84
C ALA A 84 -4.23 -1.51 15.04
N GLY A 85 -4.18 -1.29 13.72
CA GLY A 85 -3.30 -2.05 12.84
C GLY A 85 -3.70 -3.51 12.60
N SER A 86 -4.87 -3.96 13.05
CA SER A 86 -5.38 -5.26 12.62
C SER A 86 -5.67 -5.28 11.12
N TYR A 87 -5.67 -6.46 10.50
CA TYR A 87 -5.96 -6.63 9.08
C TYR A 87 -7.30 -5.99 8.69
N TYR A 88 -8.30 -6.10 9.55
CA TYR A 88 -9.59 -5.45 9.32
C TYR A 88 -9.48 -3.92 9.33
N LYS A 89 -8.77 -3.35 10.31
CA LYS A 89 -8.65 -1.90 10.48
C LYS A 89 -7.84 -1.23 9.37
N ILE A 90 -6.76 -1.86 8.89
CA ILE A 90 -5.96 -1.31 7.78
C ILE A 90 -6.71 -1.32 6.44
N VAL A 91 -7.79 -2.09 6.31
CA VAL A 91 -8.64 -2.11 5.12
C VAL A 91 -9.85 -1.17 5.28
N HIS A 92 -10.51 -1.16 6.44
CA HIS A 92 -11.85 -0.59 6.61
C HIS A 92 -11.91 0.72 7.39
N ASP A 93 -10.85 1.12 8.08
CA ASP A 93 -10.90 2.32 8.91
C ASP A 93 -10.84 3.59 8.05
N LYS A 94 -11.98 4.27 7.93
CA LYS A 94 -12.11 5.55 7.22
C LYS A 94 -11.32 6.69 7.86
N LYS A 95 -10.95 6.57 9.15
CA LYS A 95 -10.31 7.61 9.93
C LYS A 95 -8.84 7.29 10.25
N ALA A 96 -8.26 6.29 9.59
CA ALA A 96 -6.86 5.97 9.78
C ALA A 96 -5.96 7.13 9.31
N LYS A 97 -4.78 7.24 9.93
CA LYS A 97 -3.77 8.24 9.54
C LYS A 97 -3.12 7.93 8.20
N MET A 98 -3.02 6.64 7.88
CA MET A 98 -2.58 6.15 6.57
C MET A 98 -3.81 5.81 5.73
N PRO A 99 -3.77 6.02 4.40
CA PRO A 99 -4.84 5.59 3.52
C PRO A 99 -5.17 4.11 3.70
N THR A 100 -6.45 3.81 3.90
CA THR A 100 -7.00 2.45 3.81
C THR A 100 -7.77 2.30 2.51
N CYS A 101 -8.14 1.07 2.19
CA CYS A 101 -8.99 0.79 1.03
C CYS A 101 -10.25 1.66 1.08
N ILE A 102 -10.93 1.65 2.23
CA ILE A 102 -12.22 2.34 2.37
C ILE A 102 -12.07 3.86 2.51
N SER A 103 -10.96 4.38 3.07
CA SER A 103 -10.76 5.84 3.10
C SER A 103 -10.53 6.38 1.69
N CYS A 104 -9.60 5.80 0.93
CA CYS A 104 -9.31 6.22 -0.44
C CYS A 104 -10.52 6.04 -1.37
N HIS A 105 -11.24 4.92 -1.23
CA HIS A 105 -12.46 4.68 -2.00
C HIS A 105 -13.59 5.64 -1.67
N ALA A 106 -13.69 6.12 -0.43
CA ALA A 106 -14.67 7.14 -0.07
C ALA A 106 -14.36 8.47 -0.78
N ASP A 107 -13.08 8.84 -0.84
CA ASP A 107 -12.62 10.06 -1.52
C ASP A 107 -12.83 9.94 -3.04
N ALA A 108 -12.46 8.80 -3.64
CA ALA A 108 -12.65 8.53 -5.05
C ALA A 108 -14.13 8.48 -5.47
N ALA A 109 -15.02 8.03 -4.58
CA ALA A 109 -16.45 8.03 -4.81
C ALA A 109 -17.08 9.43 -4.66
N GLY A 110 -16.50 10.32 -3.85
CA GLY A 110 -16.98 11.69 -3.66
C GLY A 110 -18.45 11.75 -3.22
N ALA A 111 -19.31 12.38 -4.02
CA ALA A 111 -20.77 12.44 -3.78
C ALA A 111 -21.58 11.41 -4.58
N ASP A 112 -20.96 10.70 -5.51
CA ASP A 112 -21.62 9.75 -6.42
C ASP A 112 -22.14 8.52 -5.66
N LYS A 113 -23.45 8.30 -5.73
CA LYS A 113 -24.13 7.22 -5.00
C LYS A 113 -23.78 5.84 -5.52
N GLU A 114 -23.61 5.69 -6.84
CA GLU A 114 -23.29 4.42 -7.48
C GLU A 114 -21.85 4.04 -7.16
N LYS A 115 -20.91 4.99 -7.28
CA LYS A 115 -19.51 4.77 -6.87
C LYS A 115 -19.40 4.51 -5.38
N LYS A 116 -20.17 5.19 -4.53
CA LYS A 116 -20.21 4.88 -3.09
C LYS A 116 -20.62 3.45 -2.83
N LYS A 117 -21.68 2.98 -3.52
CA LYS A 117 -22.16 1.60 -3.39
C LYS A 117 -21.11 0.60 -3.87
N ALA A 118 -20.50 0.84 -5.03
CA ALA A 118 -19.51 -0.02 -5.63
C ALA A 118 -18.20 -0.08 -4.84
N LEU A 119 -17.69 1.05 -4.36
CA LEU A 119 -16.34 1.16 -3.78
C LEU A 119 -16.31 1.06 -2.25
N THR A 120 -17.40 1.42 -1.56
CA THR A 120 -17.43 1.46 -0.07
C THR A 120 -18.50 0.57 0.55
N GLY A 121 -19.34 -0.08 -0.27
CA GLY A 121 -20.41 -0.94 0.22
C GLY A 121 -19.88 -2.21 0.91
N CYS A 122 -20.48 -2.58 2.04
CA CYS A 122 -20.10 -3.80 2.76
C CYS A 122 -20.56 -5.10 2.08
N LYS A 123 -21.55 -5.02 1.17
CA LYS A 123 -22.18 -6.11 0.42
C LYS A 123 -22.69 -5.57 -0.91
N LYS A 124 -22.78 -6.40 -1.95
CA LYS A 124 -23.13 -5.96 -3.32
C LYS A 124 -22.24 -4.80 -3.79
N SER A 125 -20.95 -4.94 -3.56
CA SER A 125 -19.90 -3.98 -3.94
C SER A 125 -18.85 -4.68 -4.77
N SER A 126 -17.92 -3.93 -5.34
CA SER A 126 -16.81 -4.49 -6.11
C SER A 126 -15.86 -5.35 -5.25
N CYS A 127 -15.83 -5.14 -3.93
CA CYS A 127 -15.03 -5.94 -3.00
C CYS A 127 -15.80 -7.16 -2.47
N HIS A 128 -17.08 -6.98 -2.16
CA HIS A 128 -17.96 -8.02 -1.64
C HIS A 128 -19.24 -8.07 -2.48
N PRO A 129 -19.22 -8.80 -3.62
CA PRO A 129 -20.38 -8.95 -4.50
C PRO A 129 -21.62 -9.50 -3.79
#